data_AF-A0A1M5WLM3-F1
#
_entry.id   AF-A0A1M5WLM3-F1
#
_cell.length_a   1.000
_cell.length_b   1.000
_cell.length_c   1.000
_cell.angle_alpha   90.00
_cell.angle_beta   90.00
_cell.angle_gamma   90.00
#
_symmetry.space_group_name_H-M   'P 1'
#
loop_
_entity.id
_entity.type
_entity.pdbx_description
1 polymer ?
#
loop_
_entity_poly.entity_id
_entity_poly.type
_entity_poly.pdbx_seq_one_letter_code
_entity_poly.pdbx_strand_id
1 'polypeptide(L)'
;MKKVLFLIVISILSLSLAACSGETESEAKAENEKETEQENKEQEEADNQKTEEKQEQNKGMNVDKATQLLEDHVLEENDEIQKLTMNDGEIKASIIIGDNDTINDKTLLAQIAYSSAGDEFLQHEGWEVLTIDFVDLAEVSMHRNEQETDENDFVYFPMDKIIDQFESEAN
;
A
#
# COMPACT_ATOMS: atom_id res chain seq x y z
N MET A 1 -39.62 25.00 -8.33
CA MET A 1 -39.60 25.88 -7.14
C MET A 1 -39.10 25.02 -5.98
N LYS A 2 -38.04 25.28 -5.21
CA LYS A 2 -37.10 26.40 -5.03
C LYS A 2 -35.73 25.78 -4.77
N LYS A 3 -34.68 26.35 -5.37
CA LYS A 3 -33.29 26.12 -4.99
C LYS A 3 -33.09 26.72 -3.60
N VAL A 4 -32.50 25.98 -2.66
CA VAL A 4 -32.00 26.56 -1.40
C VAL A 4 -30.50 26.35 -1.41
N LEU A 5 -29.84 27.42 -1.84
CA LEU A 5 -28.41 27.67 -1.79
C LEU A 5 -28.07 28.07 -0.34
N PHE A 6 -27.21 27.32 0.34
CA PHE A 6 -26.62 27.77 1.61
C PHE A 6 -25.11 27.88 1.43
N LEU A 7 -24.68 29.11 1.14
CA LEU A 7 -23.31 29.59 1.27
C LEU A 7 -23.06 29.93 2.74
N ILE A 8 -22.09 29.28 3.38
CA ILE A 8 -21.43 29.83 4.57
C ILE A 8 -19.93 29.82 4.30
N VAL A 9 -19.41 31.03 4.17
CA VAL A 9 -17.99 31.35 4.02
C VAL A 9 -17.50 31.81 5.41
N ILE A 10 -16.19 31.65 5.63
CA ILE A 10 -15.30 32.45 6.48
C ILE A 10 -14.79 31.75 7.75
N SER A 11 -13.55 31.26 7.60
CA SER A 11 -12.37 31.58 8.40
C SER A 11 -12.37 31.19 9.88
N ILE A 12 -11.47 30.28 10.25
CA ILE A 12 -10.48 30.55 11.30
C ILE A 12 -9.14 29.91 10.91
N LEU A 13 -8.22 30.74 10.42
CA LEU A 13 -6.78 30.48 10.39
C LEU A 13 -6.26 30.55 11.84
N SER A 14 -5.82 29.42 12.40
CA SER A 14 -5.13 29.36 13.69
C SER A 14 -3.73 28.82 13.49
N LEU A 15 -2.77 29.73 13.24
CA LEU A 15 -1.36 29.47 13.53
C LEU A 15 -1.16 29.59 15.05
N SER A 16 -0.65 28.54 15.67
CA SER A 16 0.07 28.64 16.94
C SER A 16 1.31 27.76 16.88
N LEU A 17 2.43 28.39 16.54
CA LEU A 17 3.78 27.91 16.84
C LEU A 17 3.96 27.95 18.36
N ALA A 18 4.21 26.80 18.98
CA ALA A 18 4.82 26.72 20.30
C ALA A 18 6.27 26.26 20.13
N ALA A 19 7.17 27.09 20.65
CA ALA A 19 8.62 26.91 20.72
C ALA A 19 9.04 26.44 22.13
N CYS A 20 10.32 26.07 22.25
CA CYS A 20 11.12 25.82 23.45
C CYS A 20 10.93 24.44 24.11
N SER A 21 11.90 23.54 23.96
CA SER A 21 13.21 23.47 24.64
C SER A 21 13.11 22.83 26.03
N GLY A 22 13.87 21.77 26.23
CA GLY A 22 14.02 21.11 27.52
C GLY A 22 14.96 19.91 27.43
N GLU A 23 16.22 20.18 27.09
CA GLU A 23 17.35 19.29 27.29
C GLU A 23 17.69 19.29 28.78
N THR A 24 17.69 18.12 29.43
CA THR A 24 18.36 17.92 30.72
C THR A 24 18.90 16.50 30.77
N GLU A 25 20.21 16.38 30.55
CA GLU A 25 21.06 15.34 31.10
C GLU A 25 21.01 15.40 32.64
N SER A 26 21.06 14.23 33.28
CA SER A 26 21.74 14.08 34.57
C SER A 26 22.26 12.66 34.72
N GLU A 27 23.58 12.59 34.83
CA GLU A 27 24.43 11.44 35.10
C GLU A 27 24.28 10.89 36.52
N ALA A 28 24.70 9.62 36.72
CA ALA A 28 25.54 9.09 37.82
C ALA A 28 25.23 7.58 38.01
N LYS A 29 26.04 6.63 37.50
CA LYS A 29 27.36 6.13 37.99
C LYS A 29 27.26 5.19 39.22
N ALA A 30 27.57 3.91 39.00
CA ALA A 30 28.45 3.02 39.81
C ALA A 30 28.42 1.61 39.18
N GLU A 31 29.50 1.15 38.51
CA GLU A 31 30.51 0.21 39.05
C GLU A 31 29.91 -1.05 39.72
N ASN A 32 30.08 -2.24 39.14
CA ASN A 32 31.24 -3.11 39.41
C ASN A 32 31.07 -4.56 38.86
N GLU A 33 32.17 -5.08 38.28
CA GLU A 33 32.69 -6.47 38.28
C GLU A 33 31.84 -7.73 37.93
N LYS A 34 32.26 -8.36 36.82
CA LYS A 34 32.95 -9.68 36.73
C LYS A 34 32.16 -11.01 36.66
N GLU A 35 32.58 -11.80 35.66
CA GLU A 35 32.66 -13.28 35.54
C GLU A 35 31.43 -14.15 35.20
N THR A 36 31.47 -14.61 33.93
CA THR A 36 31.23 -15.95 33.36
C THR A 36 31.00 -17.13 34.32
N GLU A 37 29.95 -17.94 34.11
CA GLU A 37 30.04 -19.37 33.67
C GLU A 37 28.66 -20.06 33.58
N GLN A 38 28.50 -20.82 32.48
CA GLN A 38 27.72 -22.05 32.24
C GLN A 38 26.32 -22.26 32.84
N GLU A 39 25.35 -22.57 31.96
CA GLU A 39 24.73 -23.90 32.01
C GLU A 39 24.14 -24.32 30.65
N ASN A 40 24.34 -25.60 30.32
CA ASN A 40 23.87 -26.33 29.16
C ASN A 40 22.82 -27.32 29.66
N LYS A 41 21.64 -27.41 29.01
CA LYS A 41 20.97 -28.69 28.69
C LYS A 41 19.66 -28.53 27.91
N GLU A 42 19.56 -29.36 26.85
CA GLU A 42 18.44 -30.25 26.44
C GLU A 42 17.00 -29.86 26.84
N GLN A 43 15.92 -30.12 26.10
CA GLN A 43 15.55 -30.67 24.78
C GLN A 43 14.02 -30.85 24.90
N GLU A 44 13.23 -30.55 23.85
CA GLU A 44 11.92 -31.13 23.47
C GLU A 44 11.20 -30.12 22.54
N GLU A 45 11.24 -30.32 21.23
CA GLU A 45 10.27 -31.11 20.44
C GLU A 45 8.80 -30.70 20.66
N ALA A 46 8.23 -30.04 19.67
CA ALA A 46 7.19 -30.62 18.79
C ALA A 46 6.09 -29.61 18.42
N ASP A 47 5.66 -29.78 17.16
CA ASP A 47 4.33 -29.46 16.65
C ASP A 47 4.09 -28.04 16.13
N ASN A 48 4.82 -27.68 15.06
CA ASN A 48 4.34 -26.64 14.15
C ASN A 48 3.40 -27.29 13.11
N GLN A 49 2.21 -27.67 13.60
CA GLN A 49 1.09 -28.05 12.75
C GLN A 49 0.67 -26.83 11.94
N LYS A 50 1.18 -26.80 10.71
CA LYS A 50 0.65 -26.04 9.57
C LYS A 50 -0.81 -26.43 9.35
N THR A 51 -1.72 -25.76 10.03
CA THR A 51 -3.12 -25.57 9.63
C THR A 51 -3.66 -24.33 10.32
N GLU A 52 -3.59 -23.19 9.65
CA GLU A 52 -4.70 -22.23 9.66
C GLU A 52 -4.93 -21.80 8.22
N GLU A 53 -5.68 -22.63 7.47
CA GLU A 53 -6.64 -22.08 6.51
C GLU A 53 -7.61 -21.22 7.32
N LYS A 54 -7.21 -19.96 7.53
CA LYS A 54 -8.08 -18.99 8.15
C LYS A 54 -9.08 -18.60 7.08
N GLN A 55 -10.26 -19.21 7.18
CA GLN A 55 -11.47 -18.77 6.51
C GLN A 55 -11.53 -17.25 6.56
N GLU A 56 -11.26 -16.62 5.42
CA GLU A 56 -11.37 -15.18 5.26
C GLU A 56 -12.87 -14.85 5.30
N GLN A 57 -13.38 -14.66 6.51
CA GLN A 57 -14.75 -14.23 6.76
C GLN A 57 -14.91 -12.82 6.19
N ASN A 58 -15.28 -12.75 4.92
CA ASN A 58 -16.07 -11.73 4.22
C ASN A 58 -16.20 -10.37 4.96
N LYS A 59 -15.06 -9.76 5.26
CA LYS A 59 -14.96 -8.32 5.49
C LYS A 59 -14.70 -7.75 4.11
N GLY A 60 -15.61 -6.91 3.64
CA GLY A 60 -15.41 -6.19 2.38
C GLY A 60 -14.07 -5.46 2.35
N MET A 61 -13.69 -5.00 1.16
CA MET A 61 -12.45 -4.26 0.96
C MET A 61 -12.26 -3.16 2.02
N ASN A 62 -11.06 -3.12 2.59
CA ASN A 62 -10.61 -2.13 3.58
C ASN A 62 -9.10 -1.96 3.41
N VAL A 63 -8.53 -0.95 4.09
CA VAL A 63 -7.10 -0.61 3.99
C VAL A 63 -6.20 -1.81 4.29
N ASP A 64 -6.43 -2.54 5.39
CA ASP A 64 -5.56 -3.67 5.77
C ASP A 64 -5.57 -4.77 4.71
N LYS A 65 -6.76 -5.10 4.18
CA LYS A 65 -6.87 -6.08 3.10
C LYS A 65 -6.23 -5.58 1.81
N ALA A 66 -6.43 -4.32 1.44
CA ALA A 66 -5.83 -3.74 0.24
C ALA A 66 -4.29 -3.72 0.33
N THR A 67 -3.74 -3.42 1.51
CA THR A 67 -2.30 -3.51 1.77
C THR A 67 -1.80 -4.94 1.58
N GLN A 68 -2.49 -5.93 2.15
CA GLN A 68 -2.12 -7.34 1.98
C GLN A 68 -2.13 -7.79 0.52
N LEU A 69 -3.15 -7.41 -0.25
CA LEU A 69 -3.21 -7.76 -1.69
C LEU A 69 -2.03 -7.18 -2.47
N LEU A 70 -1.63 -5.93 -2.17
CA LEU A 70 -0.45 -5.35 -2.80
C LEU A 70 0.82 -6.08 -2.39
N GLU A 71 1.02 -6.33 -1.10
CA GLU A 71 2.23 -7.00 -0.57
C GLU A 71 2.38 -8.44 -1.08
N ASP A 72 1.27 -9.19 -1.18
CA ASP A 72 1.30 -10.61 -1.53
C ASP A 72 1.34 -10.85 -3.07
N HIS A 73 0.82 -9.92 -3.87
CA HIS A 73 0.56 -10.15 -5.31
C HIS A 73 1.11 -9.09 -6.27
N VAL A 74 1.56 -7.94 -5.78
CA VAL A 74 1.95 -6.80 -6.63
C VAL A 74 3.38 -6.35 -6.39
N LEU A 75 3.78 -6.20 -5.14
CA LEU A 75 5.10 -5.68 -4.78
C LEU A 75 6.17 -6.76 -4.96
N GLU A 76 7.31 -6.34 -5.50
CA GLU A 76 8.55 -7.12 -5.51
C GLU A 76 9.43 -6.76 -4.30
N GLU A 77 10.53 -7.50 -4.10
CA GLU A 77 11.41 -7.40 -2.91
C GLU A 77 11.85 -5.97 -2.54
N ASN A 78 12.01 -5.09 -3.53
CA ASN A 78 12.55 -3.74 -3.35
C ASN A 78 11.48 -2.64 -3.52
N ASP A 79 10.21 -2.99 -3.71
CA ASP A 79 9.13 -2.02 -3.83
C ASP A 79 8.63 -1.59 -2.44
N GLU A 80 8.07 -0.38 -2.34
CA GLU A 80 7.58 0.15 -1.06
C GLU A 80 6.25 0.88 -1.22
N ILE A 81 5.24 0.52 -0.42
CA ILE A 81 4.04 1.33 -0.25
C ILE A 81 4.36 2.49 0.69
N GLN A 82 4.46 3.71 0.16
CA GLN A 82 4.60 4.91 1.01
C GLN A 82 3.30 5.25 1.73
N LYS A 83 2.17 5.03 1.06
CA LYS A 83 0.85 5.42 1.57
C LYS A 83 -0.23 4.59 0.91
N LEU A 84 -1.21 4.17 1.68
CA LEU A 84 -2.48 3.64 1.18
C LEU A 84 -3.64 4.28 1.92
N THR A 85 -4.65 4.70 1.17
CA THR A 85 -5.90 5.23 1.71
C THR A 85 -7.07 4.62 0.96
N MET A 86 -8.18 4.45 1.68
CA MET A 86 -9.43 3.99 1.07
C MET A 86 -10.58 4.87 1.55
N ASN A 87 -11.29 5.50 0.62
CA ASN A 87 -12.43 6.37 0.91
C ASN A 87 -13.50 6.16 -0.17
N ASP A 88 -14.76 6.01 0.24
CA ASP A 88 -15.92 5.96 -0.68
C ASP A 88 -15.76 4.98 -1.87
N GLY A 89 -15.07 3.85 -1.66
CA GLY A 89 -14.80 2.85 -2.70
C GLY A 89 -13.59 3.13 -3.58
N GLU A 90 -12.90 4.26 -3.42
CA GLU A 90 -11.61 4.53 -4.05
C GLU A 90 -10.48 4.01 -3.18
N ILE A 91 -9.60 3.20 -3.77
CA ILE A 91 -8.32 2.79 -3.20
C ILE A 91 -7.25 3.65 -3.87
N LYS A 92 -6.52 4.42 -3.06
CA LYS A 92 -5.38 5.22 -3.54
C LYS A 92 -4.11 4.81 -2.82
N ALA A 93 -3.15 4.29 -3.58
CA ALA A 93 -1.82 3.93 -3.11
C ALA A 93 -0.75 4.84 -3.74
N SER A 94 0.36 5.03 -3.03
CA SER A 94 1.58 5.62 -3.56
C SER A 94 2.71 4.62 -3.34
N ILE A 95 3.36 4.21 -4.42
CA ILE A 95 4.30 3.09 -4.46
C ILE A 95 5.62 3.56 -5.07
N ILE A 96 6.74 3.25 -4.42
CA ILE A 96 8.07 3.35 -5.01
C ILE A 96 8.37 2.03 -5.71
N ILE A 97 8.73 2.09 -6.99
CA ILE A 97 9.29 0.94 -7.71
C ILE A 97 10.79 0.87 -7.43
N GLY A 98 11.18 -0.23 -6.79
CA GLY A 98 12.55 -0.57 -6.47
C GLY A 98 13.39 -0.87 -7.69
N ASP A 99 14.68 -1.12 -7.46
CA ASP A 99 15.55 -1.62 -8.51
C ASP A 99 15.34 -3.13 -8.67
N ASN A 100 15.38 -3.61 -9.91
CA ASN A 100 15.24 -5.03 -10.24
C ASN A 100 16.50 -5.51 -10.99
N ASP A 101 17.02 -6.68 -10.60
CA ASP A 101 18.27 -7.23 -11.16
C ASP A 101 18.17 -7.61 -12.65
N THR A 102 16.95 -7.79 -13.15
CA THR A 102 16.67 -8.26 -14.52
C THR A 102 16.15 -7.13 -15.42
N ILE A 103 15.25 -6.29 -14.90
CA ILE A 103 14.56 -5.24 -15.67
C ILE A 103 14.96 -3.87 -15.12
N ASN A 104 15.69 -3.10 -15.93
CA ASN A 104 16.12 -1.74 -15.58
C ASN A 104 15.07 -0.66 -15.94
N ASP A 105 13.98 -1.03 -16.61
CA ASP A 105 12.93 -0.10 -17.01
C ASP A 105 11.86 -0.03 -15.92
N LYS A 106 11.95 1.00 -15.07
CA LYS A 106 10.98 1.22 -13.98
C LYS A 106 9.57 1.51 -14.47
N THR A 107 9.43 2.11 -15.66
CA THR A 107 8.11 2.38 -16.25
C THR A 107 7.45 1.07 -16.62
N LEU A 108 8.19 0.16 -17.25
CA LEU A 108 7.69 -1.19 -17.56
C LEU A 108 7.32 -1.96 -16.28
N LEU A 109 8.14 -1.90 -15.24
CA LEU A 109 7.84 -2.52 -13.95
C LEU A 109 6.56 -1.96 -13.32
N ALA A 110 6.38 -0.63 -13.34
CA ALA A 110 5.18 0.02 -12.83
C ALA A 110 3.91 -0.37 -13.62
N GLN A 111 3.99 -0.47 -14.95
CA GLN A 111 2.89 -0.94 -15.79
C GLN A 111 2.48 -2.37 -15.45
N ILE A 112 3.46 -3.26 -15.26
CA ILE A 112 3.22 -4.65 -14.84
C ILE A 112 2.59 -4.69 -13.46
N ALA A 113 3.13 -3.94 -12.50
CA ALA A 113 2.60 -3.86 -11.14
C ALA A 113 1.13 -3.37 -11.13
N TYR A 114 0.79 -2.36 -11.91
CA TYR A 114 -0.60 -1.90 -12.01
C TYR A 114 -1.51 -2.95 -12.63
N SER A 115 -1.06 -3.64 -13.68
CA SER A 115 -1.81 -4.74 -14.30
C SER A 115 -2.07 -5.86 -13.29
N SER A 116 -1.05 -6.29 -12.55
CA SER A 116 -1.16 -7.30 -11.50
C SER A 116 -2.09 -6.87 -10.37
N ALA A 117 -2.03 -5.60 -9.97
CA ALA A 117 -2.98 -5.04 -9.00
C ALA A 117 -4.41 -5.09 -9.55
N GLY A 118 -4.62 -4.72 -10.81
CA GLY A 118 -5.91 -4.86 -11.48
C GLY A 118 -6.45 -6.29 -11.37
N ASP A 119 -5.67 -7.27 -11.83
CA ASP A 119 -6.07 -8.68 -11.85
C ASP A 119 -6.43 -9.21 -10.45
N GLU A 120 -5.71 -8.80 -9.41
CA GLU A 120 -5.98 -9.23 -8.03
C GLU A 120 -7.20 -8.51 -7.44
N PHE A 121 -7.23 -7.18 -7.50
CA PHE A 121 -8.33 -6.41 -6.92
C PHE A 121 -9.67 -6.69 -7.61
N LEU A 122 -9.68 -7.01 -8.91
CA LEU A 122 -10.90 -7.36 -9.65
C LEU A 122 -11.60 -8.62 -9.11
N GLN A 123 -10.88 -9.50 -8.40
CA GLN A 123 -11.43 -10.68 -7.73
C GLN A 123 -12.16 -10.35 -6.41
N HIS A 124 -12.04 -9.11 -5.92
CA HIS A 124 -12.64 -8.66 -4.67
C HIS A 124 -13.67 -7.56 -4.88
N GLU A 125 -14.71 -7.58 -4.05
CA GLU A 125 -15.79 -6.59 -4.04
C GLU A 125 -15.56 -5.51 -2.98
N GLY A 126 -16.25 -4.37 -3.12
CA GLY A 126 -16.22 -3.28 -2.14
C GLY A 126 -15.28 -2.13 -2.51
N TRP A 127 -14.87 -2.03 -3.76
CA TRP A 127 -14.16 -0.90 -4.33
C TRP A 127 -14.66 -0.61 -5.75
N GLU A 128 -14.44 0.61 -6.20
CA GLU A 128 -14.94 1.17 -7.46
C GLU A 128 -13.81 1.78 -8.30
N VAL A 129 -12.77 2.34 -7.67
CA VAL A 129 -11.62 2.95 -8.33
C VAL A 129 -10.34 2.45 -7.67
N LEU A 130 -9.39 2.04 -8.48
CA LEU A 130 -8.01 1.80 -8.07
C LEU A 130 -7.16 2.93 -8.65
N THR A 131 -6.41 3.61 -7.80
CA THR A 131 -5.44 4.62 -8.19
C THR A 131 -4.09 4.30 -7.55
N ILE A 132 -3.04 4.20 -8.36
CA ILE A 132 -1.68 3.99 -7.88
C ILE A 132 -0.80 5.10 -8.45
N ASP A 133 -0.25 5.91 -7.56
CA ASP A 133 0.81 6.86 -7.85
C ASP A 133 2.15 6.15 -7.74
N PHE A 134 2.74 5.81 -8.90
CA PHE A 134 4.10 5.31 -8.95
C PHE A 134 5.06 6.49 -8.89
N VAL A 135 5.71 6.64 -7.74
CA VAL A 135 6.50 7.82 -7.39
C VAL A 135 7.58 8.07 -8.45
N ASP A 136 7.64 9.32 -8.92
CA ASP A 136 8.53 9.81 -9.99
C ASP A 136 8.31 9.16 -11.37
N LEU A 137 7.22 8.42 -11.57
CA LEU A 137 6.86 7.76 -12.83
C LEU A 137 5.52 8.27 -13.38
N ALA A 138 4.39 7.87 -12.79
CA ALA A 138 3.04 8.28 -13.19
C ALA A 138 1.98 7.92 -12.14
N GLU A 139 0.86 8.64 -12.13
CA GLU A 139 -0.37 8.20 -11.47
C GLU A 139 -1.25 7.47 -12.49
N VAL A 140 -1.64 6.23 -12.18
CA VAL A 140 -2.55 5.43 -12.99
C VAL A 140 -3.83 5.22 -12.20
N SER A 141 -4.98 5.43 -12.85
CA SER A 141 -6.28 5.27 -12.23
C SER A 141 -7.25 4.61 -13.18
N MET A 142 -7.99 3.62 -12.68
CA MET A 142 -9.05 2.95 -13.43
C MET A 142 -10.25 2.64 -12.55
N HIS A 143 -11.44 2.84 -13.11
CA HIS A 143 -12.67 2.35 -12.52
C HIS A 143 -12.81 0.85 -12.75
N ARG A 144 -13.38 0.13 -11.79
CA ARG A 144 -13.72 -1.30 -11.90
C ARG A 144 -14.53 -1.60 -13.16
N ASN A 145 -15.42 -0.69 -13.58
CA ASN A 145 -16.24 -0.87 -14.78
C ASN A 145 -15.50 -0.66 -16.12
N GLU A 146 -14.24 -0.24 -16.10
CA GLU A 146 -13.37 -0.16 -17.27
C GLU A 146 -12.66 -1.48 -17.58
N GLN A 147 -12.89 -2.50 -16.74
CA GLN A 147 -12.46 -3.87 -16.97
C GLN A 147 -12.96 -4.39 -18.32
N GLU A 148 -12.18 -5.29 -18.90
CA GLU A 148 -12.58 -6.07 -20.07
C GLU A 148 -12.61 -7.56 -19.70
N THR A 149 -13.17 -8.36 -20.61
CA THR A 149 -13.30 -9.81 -20.42
C THR A 149 -12.80 -10.51 -21.67
N ASP A 150 -11.88 -11.45 -21.51
CA ASP A 150 -11.29 -12.19 -22.63
C ASP A 150 -12.20 -13.35 -23.09
N GLU A 151 -11.71 -14.15 -24.05
CA GLU A 151 -12.43 -15.33 -24.55
C GLU A 151 -12.59 -16.46 -23.52
N ASN A 152 -11.87 -16.41 -22.40
CA ASN A 152 -11.89 -17.39 -21.32
C ASN A 152 -12.67 -16.89 -20.09
N ASP A 153 -13.45 -15.82 -20.24
CA ASP A 153 -14.18 -15.14 -19.16
C ASP A 153 -13.26 -14.57 -18.04
N PHE A 154 -11.96 -14.35 -18.34
CA PHE A 154 -11.03 -13.68 -17.42
C PHE A 154 -11.23 -12.18 -17.49
N VAL A 155 -11.33 -11.53 -16.31
CA VAL A 155 -11.60 -10.10 -16.17
C VAL A 155 -10.30 -9.39 -15.84
N TYR A 156 -9.95 -8.35 -16.60
CA TYR A 156 -8.68 -7.65 -16.49
C TYR A 156 -8.80 -6.17 -16.81
N PHE A 157 -7.79 -5.38 -16.47
CA PHE A 157 -7.63 -4.02 -16.98
C PHE A 157 -6.81 -4.00 -18.28
N PRO A 158 -7.32 -3.36 -19.35
CA PRO A 158 -6.62 -3.34 -20.63
C PRO A 158 -5.26 -2.65 -20.56
N MET A 159 -4.22 -3.37 -21.00
CA MET A 159 -2.83 -2.91 -20.91
C MET A 159 -2.56 -1.65 -21.76
N ASP A 160 -3.25 -1.50 -22.89
CA ASP A 160 -3.17 -0.29 -23.72
C ASP A 160 -3.65 0.96 -22.96
N LYS A 161 -4.74 0.85 -22.18
CA LYS A 161 -5.23 1.96 -21.33
C LYS A 161 -4.27 2.29 -20.18
N ILE A 162 -3.57 1.28 -19.64
CA ILE A 162 -2.55 1.50 -18.62
C ILE A 162 -1.36 2.25 -19.23
N ILE A 163 -0.85 1.77 -20.38
CA ILE A 163 0.28 2.39 -21.09
C ILE A 163 -0.03 3.85 -21.47
N ASP A 164 -1.22 4.12 -22.01
CA ASP A 164 -1.64 5.47 -22.40
C ASP A 164 -1.55 6.47 -21.23
N GLN A 165 -1.85 6.03 -19.99
CA GLN A 165 -1.74 6.90 -18.81
C GLN A 165 -0.30 7.27 -18.48
N PHE A 166 0.64 6.31 -18.56
CA PHE A 166 2.08 6.60 -18.40
C PHE A 166 2.61 7.54 -19.49
N GLU A 167 2.15 7.39 -20.73
CA GLU A 167 2.59 8.25 -21.84
C GLU A 167 2.00 9.67 -21.75
N SER A 168 0.82 9.82 -21.15
CA SER A 168 0.15 11.11 -20.99
C SER A 168 0.82 12.03 -19.97
N GLU A 169 1.42 11.46 -18.92
CA GLU A 169 2.12 12.20 -17.85
C GLU A 169 3.57 12.57 -18.21
N ALA A 170 4.13 11.99 -19.28
CA ALA A 170 5.51 12.21 -19.72
C ALA A 170 5.72 13.47 -20.59
N ASN A 171 4.68 14.28 -20.85
CA ASN A 171 4.71 15.47 -21.72
C ASN A 171 4.50 16.80 -20.96
#